data_AF-A0A837G1C0-F1
#
_entry.id   AF-A0A837G1C0-F1
#
_cell.length_a   1.000
_cell.length_b   1.000
_cell.length_c   1.000
_cell.angle_alpha   90.00
_cell.angle_beta   90.00
_cell.angle_gamma   90.00
#
_symmetry.space_group_name_H-M   'P 1'
#
loop_
_entity.id
_entity.type
_entity.pdbx_description
1 polymer ?
#
loop_
_entity_poly.entity_id
_entity_poly.type
_entity_poly.pdbx_seq_one_letter_code
_entity_poly.pdbx_strand_id
1 'polypeptide(L)'
;MTEKKKRGLLSWLGFGDEEQQAKQAAEETQSEIVEEVAEEAQTVDDVQPEPQADLAEAEAEAEAEAEAEAEAEAEAEAEAEQPQEPRVIEQEKPTESFFARLKRSLARTKANIGAGFFGLFKDKQIDDELFEELEEQLLIADVGMDTTVKIIDNLTEKASRQELKDGEALYGLLKEEMAGILSTVEKPLEIDTNKTPYVILMVGVNGVGKTTTIGKLAKQFQSQGKKVMLAAGDTFRAAAVEQLQVWGERNQVPVVAQHTGADSASVIYDAIESAKAKGVDVVIADTAGRLQNKANLMEELRKIVRVMKKVDDSAPHEIMLTLDAGTGQNAISQAKLFSDVAPLTGITLTKLDGTAKGGVIFALADQFQIPIRYIGVGEGIDDLRPFETQEFIDALFSRED
;
A
#
# COMPACT_ATOMS: atom_id res chain seq x y z
N MET A 1 -20.12 -1.89 66.25
CA MET A 1 -19.43 -0.89 67.08
C MET A 1 -18.12 -0.55 66.42
N THR A 2 -18.12 0.47 65.57
CA THR A 2 -16.92 0.94 64.87
C THR A 2 -16.48 2.23 65.53
N GLU A 3 -15.42 2.15 66.34
CA GLU A 3 -14.69 3.33 66.81
C GLU A 3 -13.19 3.11 66.66
N LYS A 4 -12.56 4.12 66.04
CA LYS A 4 -11.17 4.59 66.11
C LYS A 4 -10.45 4.65 64.77
N LYS A 5 -10.62 5.81 64.11
CA LYS A 5 -9.57 6.42 63.29
C LYS A 5 -8.60 7.15 64.21
N LYS A 6 -7.32 6.75 64.20
CA LYS A 6 -6.20 7.62 64.58
C LYS A 6 -6.02 8.67 63.48
N ARG A 7 -6.08 9.95 63.84
CA ARG A 7 -5.54 11.04 63.01
C ARG A 7 -4.28 11.56 63.69
N GLY A 8 -3.16 11.37 63.01
CA GLY A 8 -1.90 12.04 63.30
C GLY A 8 -1.80 13.35 62.50
N LEU A 9 -1.16 14.33 63.13
CA LEU A 9 -0.15 15.21 62.57
C LEU A 9 -0.40 15.69 61.14
N LEU A 10 -1.29 16.69 60.98
CA LEU A 10 -1.30 17.69 59.90
C LEU A 10 -2.32 18.80 60.24
N SER A 11 -2.38 19.22 61.51
CA SER A 11 -3.16 20.41 61.95
C SER A 11 -2.31 21.69 61.90
N TRP A 12 -1.55 21.85 60.83
CA TRP A 12 -0.71 23.02 60.60
C TRP A 12 -0.76 23.35 59.12
N LEU A 13 -1.90 23.93 58.69
CA LEU A 13 -2.11 24.83 57.55
C LEU A 13 -3.64 25.04 57.44
N GLY A 14 -4.09 26.24 57.77
CA GLY A 14 -5.49 26.57 58.08
C GLY A 14 -6.46 26.41 56.90
N PHE A 15 -7.39 25.48 57.06
CA PHE A 15 -8.58 25.32 56.21
C PHE A 15 -9.78 25.07 57.13
N GLY A 16 -10.34 26.14 57.68
CA GLY A 16 -11.52 26.12 58.54
C GLY A 16 -12.57 27.19 58.22
N ASP A 17 -12.23 28.21 57.42
CA ASP A 17 -13.11 29.35 57.14
C ASP A 17 -13.50 29.50 55.66
N GLU A 18 -13.02 28.65 54.76
CA GLU A 18 -13.27 28.80 53.31
C GLU A 18 -14.55 28.14 52.79
N GLU A 19 -15.18 27.24 53.55
CA GLU A 19 -16.38 26.51 53.07
C GLU A 19 -17.70 27.27 53.30
N GLN A 20 -17.69 28.33 54.10
CA GLN A 20 -18.84 29.24 54.28
C GLN A 20 -18.75 30.51 53.42
N GLN A 21 -17.55 30.94 53.01
CA GLN A 21 -17.39 32.07 52.07
C GLN A 21 -17.62 31.65 50.61
N ALA A 22 -17.33 30.41 50.23
CA ALA A 22 -17.57 29.91 48.87
C ALA A 22 -19.07 29.76 48.51
N LYS A 23 -19.97 29.66 49.50
CA LYS A 23 -21.42 29.56 49.26
C LYS A 23 -22.13 30.91 49.15
N GLN A 24 -21.57 31.98 49.72
CA GLN A 24 -22.12 33.34 49.55
C GLN A 24 -21.58 34.02 48.29
N ALA A 25 -20.33 33.73 47.89
CA ALA A 25 -19.78 34.24 46.63
C ALA A 25 -20.49 33.66 45.39
N ALA A 26 -21.00 32.42 45.43
CA ALA A 26 -21.67 31.79 44.30
C ALA A 26 -23.12 32.28 44.05
N GLU A 27 -23.77 32.90 45.04
CA GLU A 27 -25.11 33.50 44.87
C GLU A 27 -25.03 34.97 44.41
N GLU A 28 -23.96 35.71 44.72
CA GLU A 28 -23.76 37.08 44.21
C GLU A 28 -23.25 37.12 42.75
N THR A 29 -22.49 36.11 42.30
CA THR A 29 -22.07 36.05 40.87
C THR A 29 -23.19 35.62 39.92
N GLN A 30 -24.32 35.08 40.42
CA GLN A 30 -25.47 34.73 39.58
C GLN A 30 -26.48 35.87 39.41
N SER A 31 -26.41 36.93 40.23
CA SER A 31 -27.26 38.13 40.05
C SER A 31 -26.64 39.20 39.15
N GLU A 32 -25.31 39.28 39.05
CA GLU A 32 -24.64 40.28 38.19
C GLU A 32 -24.59 39.87 36.70
N ILE A 33 -24.64 38.57 36.38
CA ILE A 33 -24.63 38.08 34.98
C ILE A 33 -26.03 38.21 34.32
N VAL A 34 -27.10 38.43 35.08
CA VAL A 34 -28.47 38.56 34.55
C VAL A 34 -28.83 40.02 34.24
N GLU A 35 -28.09 40.99 34.79
CA GLU A 35 -28.32 42.42 34.55
C GLU A 35 -27.47 42.96 33.38
N GLU A 36 -26.30 42.38 33.10
CA GLU A 36 -25.42 42.77 31.97
C GLU A 36 -25.93 42.25 30.60
N VAL A 37 -26.83 41.25 30.57
CA VAL A 37 -27.44 40.70 29.34
C VAL A 37 -28.71 41.46 28.91
N ALA A 38 -29.21 42.38 29.73
CA ALA A 38 -30.43 43.14 29.44
C ALA A 38 -30.17 44.56 28.87
N GLU A 39 -28.93 45.05 28.86
CA GLU A 39 -28.60 46.43 28.44
C GLU A 39 -27.86 46.56 27.09
N GLU A 40 -27.40 45.48 26.47
CA GLU A 40 -26.87 45.51 25.08
C GLU A 40 -27.93 45.26 23.99
N ALA A 41 -29.21 45.10 24.36
CA ALA A 41 -30.32 44.90 23.41
C ALA A 41 -30.88 46.20 22.78
N GLN A 42 -30.20 47.33 22.92
CA GLN A 42 -30.57 48.60 22.27
C GLN A 42 -29.32 49.42 21.92
N THR A 43 -28.67 49.15 20.78
CA THR A 43 -27.99 50.15 19.90
C THR A 43 -27.18 49.48 18.79
N VAL A 44 -27.84 49.05 17.71
CA VAL A 44 -27.24 49.03 16.35
C VAL A 44 -28.38 48.89 15.33
N ASP A 45 -29.00 50.03 15.03
CA ASP A 45 -29.41 50.34 13.66
C ASP A 45 -28.11 50.77 12.93
N ASP A 46 -28.00 50.46 11.63
CA ASP A 46 -26.83 50.58 10.73
C ASP A 46 -25.74 49.47 10.77
N VAL A 47 -26.07 48.29 10.21
CA VAL A 47 -25.13 47.52 9.36
C VAL A 47 -25.93 46.96 8.17
N GLN A 48 -25.49 47.24 6.95
CA GLN A 48 -26.06 46.72 5.71
C GLN A 48 -26.04 45.18 5.67
N PRO A 49 -27.05 44.53 5.07
CA PRO A 49 -26.97 43.09 4.81
C PRO A 49 -26.02 42.81 3.64
N GLU A 50 -24.87 42.18 3.91
CA GLU A 50 -24.11 41.44 2.89
C GLU A 50 -24.76 40.06 2.65
N PRO A 51 -24.65 39.50 1.43
CA PRO A 51 -25.55 38.45 0.97
C PRO A 51 -25.09 37.09 1.48
N GLN A 52 -25.87 36.47 2.38
CA GLN A 52 -25.73 35.06 2.76
C GLN A 52 -26.11 34.08 1.62
N ALA A 53 -26.46 34.59 0.44
CA ALA A 53 -26.70 33.79 -0.76
C ALA A 53 -25.39 33.36 -1.46
N ASP A 54 -24.33 34.18 -1.40
CA ASP A 54 -23.11 33.96 -2.18
C ASP A 54 -22.23 32.80 -1.66
N LEU A 55 -22.27 32.50 -0.36
CA LEU A 55 -21.47 31.40 0.22
C LEU A 55 -22.12 30.02 -0.03
N ALA A 56 -23.45 29.95 -0.06
CA ALA A 56 -24.17 28.72 -0.37
C ALA A 56 -24.16 28.42 -1.88
N GLU A 57 -24.19 29.46 -2.73
CA GLU A 57 -23.99 29.31 -4.17
C GLU A 57 -22.55 28.91 -4.50
N ALA A 58 -21.54 29.46 -3.82
CA ALA A 58 -20.14 29.09 -4.02
C ALA A 58 -19.82 27.64 -3.59
N GLU A 59 -20.40 27.14 -2.49
CA GLU A 59 -20.25 25.73 -2.09
C GLU A 59 -20.99 24.78 -3.05
N ALA A 60 -22.17 25.17 -3.54
CA ALA A 60 -22.92 24.39 -4.52
C ALA A 60 -22.26 24.36 -5.91
N GLU A 61 -21.65 25.48 -6.34
CA GLU A 61 -20.86 25.55 -7.57
C GLU A 61 -19.57 24.72 -7.46
N ALA A 62 -18.90 24.73 -6.29
CA ALA A 62 -17.72 23.91 -6.06
C ALA A 62 -18.03 22.40 -6.00
N GLU A 63 -19.17 22.00 -5.41
CA GLU A 63 -19.63 20.60 -5.46
C GLU A 63 -20.04 20.19 -6.89
N ALA A 64 -20.69 21.08 -7.64
CA ALA A 64 -21.08 20.82 -9.03
C ALA A 64 -19.87 20.74 -9.99
N GLU A 65 -18.84 21.56 -9.78
CA GLU A 65 -17.58 21.47 -10.54
C GLU A 65 -16.81 20.18 -10.20
N ALA A 66 -16.79 19.77 -8.93
CA ALA A 66 -16.17 18.51 -8.52
C ALA A 66 -16.91 17.27 -9.06
N GLU A 67 -18.25 17.30 -9.11
CA GLU A 67 -19.05 16.25 -9.75
C GLU A 67 -18.85 16.23 -11.27
N ALA A 68 -18.75 17.39 -11.92
CA ALA A 68 -18.50 17.47 -13.36
C ALA A 68 -17.08 17.02 -13.76
N GLU A 69 -16.06 17.32 -12.96
CA GLU A 69 -14.70 16.79 -13.16
C GLU A 69 -14.66 15.27 -12.95
N ALA A 70 -15.38 14.75 -11.95
CA ALA A 70 -15.50 13.32 -11.71
C ALA A 70 -16.27 12.58 -12.82
N GLU A 71 -17.31 13.19 -13.39
CA GLU A 71 -18.02 12.65 -14.55
C GLU A 71 -17.16 12.70 -15.82
N ALA A 72 -16.38 13.78 -16.03
CA ALA A 72 -15.46 13.88 -17.16
C ALA A 72 -14.30 12.89 -17.08
N GLU A 73 -13.76 12.63 -15.88
CA GLU A 73 -12.79 11.56 -15.65
C GLU A 73 -13.41 10.16 -15.84
N ALA A 74 -14.66 9.96 -15.41
CA ALA A 74 -15.38 8.71 -15.61
C ALA A 74 -15.69 8.44 -17.10
N GLU A 75 -16.03 9.48 -17.87
CA GLU A 75 -16.21 9.38 -19.32
C GLU A 75 -14.88 9.14 -20.04
N ALA A 76 -13.78 9.77 -19.61
CA ALA A 76 -12.45 9.53 -20.16
C ALA A 76 -11.92 8.11 -19.85
N GLU A 77 -12.21 7.57 -18.66
CA GLU A 77 -11.92 6.17 -18.31
C GLU A 77 -12.83 5.19 -19.07
N ALA A 78 -14.11 5.50 -19.24
CA ALA A 78 -15.05 4.66 -19.98
C ALA A 78 -14.76 4.64 -21.49
N GLU A 79 -14.29 5.75 -22.07
CA GLU A 79 -13.90 5.82 -23.49
C GLU A 79 -12.56 5.13 -23.76
N ALA A 80 -11.67 5.04 -22.76
CA ALA A 80 -10.46 4.21 -22.80
C ALA A 80 -10.75 2.69 -22.66
N GLU A 81 -11.94 2.30 -22.19
CA GLU A 81 -12.39 0.91 -21.98
C GLU A 81 -13.29 0.36 -23.11
N GLN A 82 -13.07 0.74 -24.37
CA GLN A 82 -13.61 -0.06 -25.47
C GLN A 82 -13.07 -1.50 -25.37
N PRO A 83 -13.91 -2.54 -25.54
CA PRO A 83 -13.51 -3.93 -25.34
C PRO A 83 -12.47 -4.32 -26.40
N GLN A 84 -11.20 -4.21 -26.05
CA GLN A 84 -10.15 -4.94 -26.72
C GLN A 84 -10.36 -6.40 -26.38
N GLU A 85 -10.57 -7.24 -27.40
CA GLU A 85 -10.54 -8.70 -27.24
C GLU A 85 -9.32 -9.09 -26.40
N PRO A 86 -9.43 -10.05 -25.47
CA PRO A 86 -8.32 -10.44 -24.60
C PRO A 86 -7.18 -11.04 -25.44
N ARG A 87 -6.27 -10.18 -25.93
CA ARG A 87 -5.03 -10.57 -26.57
C ARG A 87 -4.00 -10.85 -25.50
N VAL A 88 -4.10 -12.03 -24.90
CA VAL A 88 -2.98 -12.58 -24.13
C VAL A 88 -1.97 -13.13 -25.14
N ILE A 89 -1.00 -12.31 -25.52
CA ILE A 89 0.03 -12.67 -26.50
C ILE A 89 0.84 -13.86 -25.96
N GLU A 90 0.86 -14.97 -26.70
CA GLU A 90 1.75 -16.10 -26.43
C GLU A 90 3.16 -15.69 -26.86
N GLN A 91 3.94 -15.14 -25.92
CA GLN A 91 5.34 -14.80 -26.19
C GLN A 91 6.19 -16.09 -26.24
N GLU A 92 7.02 -16.19 -27.27
CA GLU A 92 8.04 -17.22 -27.40
C GLU A 92 8.99 -17.19 -26.19
N LYS A 93 9.46 -18.37 -25.74
CA LYS A 93 10.43 -18.47 -24.64
C LYS A 93 11.65 -17.60 -24.93
N PRO A 94 11.97 -16.58 -24.12
CA PRO A 94 13.08 -15.70 -24.41
C PRO A 94 14.40 -16.46 -24.30
N THR A 95 15.30 -16.28 -25.27
CA THR A 95 16.67 -16.82 -25.29
C THR A 95 17.63 -16.06 -24.38
N GLU A 96 17.23 -14.89 -23.88
CA GLU A 96 18.04 -14.04 -23.02
C GLU A 96 18.05 -14.48 -21.55
N SER A 97 19.18 -14.26 -20.88
CA SER A 97 19.31 -14.47 -19.43
C SER A 97 18.33 -13.59 -18.64
N PHE A 98 17.84 -14.09 -17.51
CA PHE A 98 16.88 -13.35 -16.69
C PHE A 98 17.41 -12.01 -16.18
N PHE A 99 18.67 -11.96 -15.76
CA PHE A 99 19.30 -10.73 -15.30
C PHE A 99 19.32 -9.65 -16.39
N ALA A 100 19.49 -10.04 -17.67
CA ALA A 100 19.35 -9.11 -18.79
C ALA A 100 17.92 -8.58 -18.93
N ARG A 101 16.90 -9.42 -18.71
CA ARG A 101 15.49 -8.99 -18.71
C ARG A 101 15.18 -8.04 -17.54
N LEU A 102 15.67 -8.33 -16.34
CA LEU A 102 15.52 -7.45 -15.17
C LEU A 102 16.21 -6.09 -15.39
N LYS A 103 17.42 -6.08 -15.94
CA LYS A 103 18.09 -4.83 -16.34
C LYS A 103 17.26 -4.04 -17.34
N ARG A 104 16.71 -4.72 -18.36
CA ARG A 104 15.86 -4.08 -19.38
C ARG A 104 14.57 -3.54 -18.79
N SER A 105 13.88 -4.29 -17.93
CA SER A 105 12.65 -3.81 -17.30
C SER A 105 12.93 -2.59 -16.42
N LEU A 106 14.04 -2.59 -15.69
CA LEU A 106 14.41 -1.47 -14.84
C LEU A 106 15.04 -0.31 -15.60
N ALA A 107 15.22 -0.37 -16.92
CA ALA A 107 15.97 0.64 -17.69
C ALA A 107 15.47 2.07 -17.46
N ARG A 108 14.15 2.28 -17.43
CA ARG A 108 13.53 3.59 -17.15
C ARG A 108 13.81 4.06 -15.73
N THR A 109 13.68 3.19 -14.74
CA THR A 109 13.97 3.52 -13.34
C THR A 109 15.47 3.74 -13.15
N LYS A 110 16.33 2.96 -13.82
CA LYS A 110 17.78 3.06 -13.82
C LYS A 110 18.30 4.38 -14.42
N ALA A 111 17.54 4.99 -15.32
CA ALA A 111 17.87 6.32 -15.84
C ALA A 111 17.76 7.40 -14.75
N ASN A 112 16.84 7.23 -13.79
CA ASN A 112 16.61 8.16 -12.69
C ASN A 112 17.28 7.73 -11.38
N ILE A 113 17.57 6.44 -11.19
CA ILE A 113 18.20 5.83 -10.02
C ILE A 113 19.39 5.00 -10.45
N GLY A 114 20.47 4.92 -9.67
CA GLY A 114 21.53 3.96 -9.95
C GLY A 114 22.45 4.46 -11.07
N ALA A 115 22.21 4.13 -12.34
CA ALA A 115 23.08 4.64 -13.41
C ALA A 115 22.94 6.15 -13.63
N GLY A 116 21.73 6.70 -13.46
CA GLY A 116 21.51 8.15 -13.43
C GLY A 116 22.37 8.86 -12.39
N PHE A 117 22.55 8.25 -11.20
CA PHE A 117 23.39 8.80 -10.15
C PHE A 117 24.88 8.74 -10.46
N PHE A 118 25.35 7.86 -11.35
CA PHE A 118 26.78 7.80 -11.64
C PHE A 118 27.30 9.11 -12.23
N GLY A 119 26.50 9.78 -13.06
CA GLY A 119 26.82 11.12 -13.58
C GLY A 119 26.86 12.19 -12.49
N LEU A 120 26.01 12.06 -11.46
CA LEU A 120 25.97 12.95 -10.30
C LEU A 120 27.28 12.86 -9.48
N PHE A 121 27.81 11.66 -9.29
CA PHE A 121 28.98 11.41 -8.45
C PHE A 121 30.33 11.57 -9.16
N LYS A 122 30.35 11.55 -10.50
CA LYS A 122 31.59 11.55 -11.27
C LYS A 122 32.29 12.91 -11.18
N ASP A 123 33.57 12.89 -10.81
CA ASP A 123 34.44 14.06 -10.69
C ASP A 123 33.94 15.16 -9.71
N LYS A 124 32.92 14.85 -8.88
CA LYS A 124 32.41 15.75 -7.83
C LYS A 124 33.09 15.49 -6.48
N GLN A 125 33.28 16.57 -5.72
CA GLN A 125 33.66 16.50 -4.31
C GLN A 125 32.42 16.19 -3.45
N ILE A 126 32.63 15.61 -2.27
CA ILE A 126 31.54 15.40 -1.32
C ILE A 126 31.32 16.71 -0.55
N ASP A 127 30.28 17.44 -0.90
CA ASP A 127 29.82 18.67 -0.27
C ASP A 127 28.29 18.67 -0.13
N ASP A 128 27.76 19.71 0.51
CA ASP A 128 26.32 19.83 0.79
C ASP A 128 25.50 19.91 -0.52
N GLU A 129 26.03 20.54 -1.58
CA GLU A 129 25.39 20.65 -2.90
C GLU A 129 25.19 19.27 -3.54
N LEU A 130 26.17 18.37 -3.42
CA LEU A 130 26.02 16.98 -3.86
C LEU A 130 24.89 16.23 -3.14
N PHE A 131 24.73 16.44 -1.82
CA PHE A 131 23.67 15.79 -1.05
C PHE A 131 22.28 16.35 -1.39
N GLU A 132 22.16 17.66 -1.62
CA GLU A 132 20.91 18.29 -2.08
C GLU A 132 20.50 17.75 -3.46
N GLU A 133 21.43 17.66 -4.41
CA GLU A 133 21.16 17.07 -5.73
C GLU A 133 20.77 15.58 -5.62
N LEU A 134 21.41 14.83 -4.74
CA LEU A 134 21.06 13.41 -4.50
C LEU A 134 19.65 13.28 -3.91
N GLU A 135 19.30 14.12 -2.94
CA GLU A 135 17.97 14.16 -2.35
C GLU A 135 16.90 14.43 -3.41
N GLU A 136 17.10 15.45 -4.25
CA GLU A 136 16.17 15.78 -5.34
C GLU A 136 15.95 14.58 -6.27
N GLN A 137 17.03 13.90 -6.68
CA GLN A 137 16.93 12.76 -7.58
C GLN A 137 16.22 11.56 -6.95
N LEU A 138 16.46 11.28 -5.66
CA LEU A 138 15.73 10.23 -4.94
C LEU A 138 14.23 10.53 -4.86
N LEU A 139 13.85 11.79 -4.64
CA LEU A 139 12.45 12.21 -4.63
C LEU A 139 11.80 12.09 -6.02
N ILE A 140 12.48 12.55 -7.08
CA ILE A 140 12.00 12.41 -8.47
C ILE A 140 11.74 10.95 -8.83
N ALA A 141 12.55 10.04 -8.30
CA ALA A 141 12.42 8.62 -8.55
C ALA A 141 11.38 7.90 -7.67
N ASP A 142 10.58 8.65 -6.91
CA ASP A 142 9.51 8.15 -6.04
C ASP A 142 10.02 7.29 -4.85
N VAL A 143 11.24 7.54 -4.35
CA VAL A 143 11.77 6.89 -3.12
C VAL A 143 11.00 7.34 -1.87
N GLY A 144 10.33 8.49 -1.92
CA GLY A 144 9.51 9.03 -0.83
C GLY A 144 10.33 9.83 0.19
N MET A 145 9.71 10.86 0.76
CA MET A 145 10.39 11.86 1.61
C MET A 145 11.10 11.22 2.81
N ASP A 146 10.38 10.49 3.65
CA ASP A 146 10.93 9.93 4.90
C ASP A 146 12.12 8.98 4.63
N THR A 147 12.00 8.15 3.60
CA THR A 147 13.04 7.20 3.22
C THR A 147 14.23 7.90 2.56
N THR A 148 14.00 8.94 1.76
CA THR A 148 15.08 9.77 1.22
C THR A 148 15.88 10.44 2.34
N VAL A 149 15.22 11.13 3.28
CA VAL A 149 15.89 11.78 4.42
C VAL A 149 16.74 10.77 5.19
N LYS A 150 16.19 9.58 5.47
CA LYS A 150 16.92 8.50 6.13
C LYS A 150 18.16 8.05 5.35
N ILE A 151 18.07 7.93 4.02
CA ILE A 151 19.21 7.57 3.17
C ILE A 151 20.28 8.66 3.22
N ILE A 152 19.90 9.94 3.09
CA ILE A 152 20.84 11.08 3.12
C ILE A 152 21.54 11.19 4.47
N ASP A 153 20.81 11.07 5.58
CA ASP A 153 21.37 11.13 6.93
C ASP A 153 22.40 10.02 7.15
N ASN A 154 22.05 8.77 6.78
CA ASN A 154 22.95 7.63 6.91
C ASN A 154 24.20 7.78 6.04
N LEU A 155 24.04 8.27 4.80
CA LEU A 155 25.14 8.50 3.88
C LEU A 155 26.10 9.57 4.41
N THR A 156 25.56 10.68 4.90
CA THR A 156 26.33 11.79 5.47
C THR A 156 27.13 11.33 6.69
N GLU A 157 26.50 10.55 7.57
CA GLU A 157 27.17 9.96 8.72
C GLU A 157 28.29 8.98 8.31
N LYS A 158 28.04 8.11 7.34
CA LYS A 158 29.05 7.14 6.87
C LYS A 158 30.20 7.81 6.13
N ALA A 159 29.91 8.78 5.27
CA ALA A 159 30.92 9.52 4.50
C ALA A 159 31.88 10.28 5.44
N SER A 160 31.33 10.94 6.47
CA SER A 160 32.14 11.64 7.47
C SER A 160 32.99 10.69 8.32
N ARG A 161 32.42 9.55 8.76
CA ARG A 161 33.14 8.53 9.55
C ARG A 161 34.28 7.84 8.79
N GLN A 162 34.10 7.63 7.48
CA GLN A 162 35.08 6.96 6.62
C GLN A 162 36.06 7.93 5.95
N GLU A 163 35.95 9.24 6.23
CA GLU A 163 36.74 10.30 5.59
C GLU A 163 36.75 10.19 4.05
N LEU A 164 35.59 9.86 3.45
CA LEU A 164 35.48 9.73 2.00
C LEU A 164 35.75 11.07 1.32
N LYS A 165 36.47 11.02 0.19
CA LYS A 165 36.90 12.22 -0.54
C LYS A 165 36.47 12.24 -2.00
N ASP A 166 35.88 11.16 -2.50
CA ASP A 166 35.44 11.06 -3.88
C ASP A 166 33.98 10.55 -3.96
N GLY A 167 33.26 11.05 -4.97
CA GLY A 167 31.87 10.67 -5.20
C GLY A 167 31.70 9.20 -5.60
N GLU A 168 32.70 8.54 -6.17
CA GLU A 168 32.60 7.11 -6.55
C GLU A 168 32.47 6.21 -5.32
N ALA A 169 33.15 6.53 -4.23
CA ALA A 169 32.99 5.84 -2.96
C ALA A 169 31.60 6.09 -2.35
N LEU A 170 31.07 7.32 -2.47
CA LEU A 170 29.72 7.66 -2.00
C LEU A 170 28.64 6.90 -2.80
N TYR A 171 28.85 6.70 -4.10
CA TYR A 171 27.99 5.85 -4.93
C TYR A 171 27.95 4.40 -4.44
N GLY A 172 29.11 3.86 -4.05
CA GLY A 172 29.20 2.53 -3.42
C GLY A 172 28.40 2.44 -2.12
N LEU A 173 28.54 3.45 -1.25
CA LEU A 173 27.78 3.52 0.00
C LEU A 173 26.27 3.64 -0.25
N LEU A 174 25.83 4.43 -1.24
CA LEU A 174 24.41 4.57 -1.58
C LEU A 174 23.82 3.22 -2.00
N LYS A 175 24.56 2.47 -2.83
CA LYS A 175 24.17 1.12 -3.23
C LYS A 175 24.01 0.20 -2.01
N GLU A 176 24.94 0.26 -1.07
CA GLU A 176 24.89 -0.52 0.18
C GLU A 176 23.72 -0.11 1.08
N GLU A 177 23.45 1.19 1.25
CA GLU A 177 22.31 1.69 2.03
C GLU A 177 20.97 1.22 1.45
N MET A 178 20.79 1.39 0.14
CA MET A 178 19.57 0.96 -0.55
C MET A 178 19.39 -0.56 -0.50
N ALA A 179 20.48 -1.34 -0.62
CA ALA A 179 20.44 -2.79 -0.40
C ALA A 179 20.06 -3.14 1.04
N GLY A 180 20.60 -2.40 2.02
CA GLY A 180 20.27 -2.56 3.43
C GLY A 180 18.77 -2.45 3.70
N ILE A 181 18.12 -1.43 3.13
CA ILE A 181 16.66 -1.22 3.26
C ILE A 181 15.88 -2.43 2.69
N LEU A 182 16.21 -2.87 1.48
CA LEU A 182 15.48 -3.96 0.82
C LEU A 182 15.71 -5.32 1.48
N SER A 183 16.90 -5.55 2.05
CA SER A 183 17.24 -6.82 2.70
C SER A 183 16.37 -7.13 3.92
N THR A 184 15.77 -6.12 4.58
CA THR A 184 14.90 -6.33 5.74
C THR A 184 13.55 -6.95 5.37
N VAL A 185 13.15 -6.81 4.10
CA VAL A 185 11.89 -7.33 3.56
C VAL A 185 12.07 -8.44 2.54
N GLU A 186 13.30 -8.89 2.29
CA GLU A 186 13.57 -10.05 1.46
C GLU A 186 13.19 -11.34 2.19
N LYS A 187 12.02 -11.87 1.84
CA LYS A 187 11.59 -13.20 2.31
C LYS A 187 10.76 -13.87 1.22
N PRO A 188 11.31 -14.86 0.51
CA PRO A 188 10.55 -15.62 -0.48
C PRO A 188 9.28 -16.24 0.12
N LEU A 189 8.25 -16.41 -0.72
CA LEU A 189 7.04 -17.10 -0.31
C LEU A 189 7.30 -18.62 -0.25
N GLU A 190 7.24 -19.17 0.96
CA GLU A 190 7.35 -20.61 1.20
C GLU A 190 5.96 -21.20 1.48
N ILE A 191 5.61 -22.24 0.71
CA ILE A 191 4.35 -22.95 0.90
C ILE A 191 4.56 -24.02 1.98
N ASP A 192 4.02 -23.80 3.17
CA ASP A 192 4.07 -24.76 4.27
C ASP A 192 3.26 -26.01 3.92
N THR A 193 3.94 -27.14 3.74
CA THR A 193 3.31 -28.41 3.36
C THR A 193 2.45 -29.01 4.47
N ASN A 194 2.55 -28.52 5.71
CA ASN A 194 1.66 -28.92 6.80
C ASN A 194 0.29 -28.23 6.73
N LYS A 195 0.13 -27.26 5.81
CA LYS A 195 -1.12 -26.56 5.53
C LYS A 195 -1.64 -27.05 4.18
N THR A 196 -2.78 -27.76 4.19
CA THR A 196 -3.32 -28.33 2.97
C THR A 196 -4.84 -28.12 2.90
N PRO A 197 -5.34 -27.19 2.07
CA PRO A 197 -4.58 -26.36 1.14
C PRO A 197 -3.89 -25.16 1.81
N TYR A 198 -2.74 -24.74 1.28
CA TYR A 198 -2.16 -23.44 1.57
C TYR A 198 -2.96 -22.35 0.83
N VAL A 199 -3.78 -21.61 1.56
CA VAL A 199 -4.61 -20.49 1.04
C VAL A 199 -3.83 -19.17 0.94
N ILE A 200 -3.75 -18.63 -0.28
CA ILE A 200 -3.26 -17.28 -0.61
C ILE A 200 -4.46 -16.40 -0.97
N LEU A 201 -4.64 -15.29 -0.25
CA LEU A 201 -5.63 -14.27 -0.54
C LEU A 201 -4.95 -13.09 -1.24
N MET A 202 -5.31 -12.85 -2.50
CA MET A 202 -4.78 -11.71 -3.26
C MET A 202 -5.64 -10.48 -2.97
N VAL A 203 -5.01 -9.36 -2.66
CA VAL A 203 -5.70 -8.07 -2.41
C VAL A 203 -4.99 -6.94 -3.16
N GLY A 204 -5.68 -5.81 -3.32
CA GLY A 204 -5.17 -4.65 -4.05
C GLY A 204 -6.24 -4.03 -4.94
N VAL A 205 -5.96 -2.86 -5.51
CA VAL A 205 -6.95 -2.13 -6.31
C VAL A 205 -7.08 -2.70 -7.73
N ASN A 206 -8.04 -2.24 -8.51
CA ASN A 206 -8.19 -2.66 -9.90
C ASN A 206 -6.98 -2.19 -10.75
N GLY A 207 -6.69 -2.90 -11.83
CA GLY A 207 -5.62 -2.51 -12.77
C GLY A 207 -4.18 -2.76 -12.31
N VAL A 208 -3.93 -3.05 -11.02
CA VAL A 208 -2.56 -3.33 -10.50
C VAL A 208 -2.03 -4.73 -10.83
N GLY A 209 -2.75 -5.53 -11.63
CA GLY A 209 -2.25 -6.83 -12.09
C GLY A 209 -2.51 -8.02 -11.15
N LYS A 210 -3.49 -7.96 -10.25
CA LYS A 210 -3.88 -9.10 -9.37
C LYS A 210 -4.16 -10.40 -10.14
N THR A 211 -5.15 -10.40 -11.03
CA THR A 211 -5.56 -11.60 -11.79
C THR A 211 -4.44 -12.15 -12.67
N THR A 212 -3.64 -11.26 -13.28
CA THR A 212 -2.42 -11.65 -14.02
C THR A 212 -1.39 -12.31 -13.11
N THR A 213 -1.15 -11.76 -11.92
CA THR A 213 -0.25 -12.33 -10.90
C THR A 213 -0.73 -13.71 -10.45
N ILE A 214 -2.04 -13.90 -10.26
CA ILE A 214 -2.64 -15.20 -9.94
C ILE A 214 -2.31 -16.24 -11.01
N GLY A 215 -2.50 -15.89 -12.29
CA GLY A 215 -2.19 -16.78 -13.41
C GLY A 215 -0.71 -17.20 -13.45
N LYS A 216 0.20 -16.26 -13.19
CA LYS A 216 1.65 -16.51 -13.12
C LYS A 216 2.04 -17.38 -11.92
N LEU A 217 1.53 -17.07 -10.72
CA LEU A 217 1.74 -17.88 -9.52
C LEU A 217 1.21 -19.31 -9.68
N ALA A 218 0.02 -19.47 -10.27
CA ALA A 218 -0.56 -20.78 -10.52
C ALA A 218 0.36 -21.64 -11.39
N LYS A 219 0.88 -21.07 -12.49
CA LYS A 219 1.85 -21.76 -13.36
C LYS A 219 3.16 -22.08 -12.64
N GLN A 220 3.66 -21.16 -11.82
CA GLN A 220 4.88 -21.35 -11.04
C GLN A 220 4.74 -22.47 -10.01
N PHE A 221 3.62 -22.54 -9.29
CA PHE A 221 3.39 -23.63 -8.34
C PHE A 221 3.17 -24.98 -9.04
N GLN A 222 2.50 -24.99 -10.21
CA GLN A 222 2.41 -26.19 -11.04
C GLN A 222 3.78 -26.69 -11.52
N SER A 223 4.68 -25.78 -11.93
CA SER A 223 6.04 -26.18 -12.35
C SER A 223 6.88 -26.74 -11.20
N GLN A 224 6.53 -26.39 -9.96
CA GLN A 224 7.06 -26.99 -8.73
C GLN A 224 6.33 -28.29 -8.32
N GLY A 225 5.42 -28.81 -9.15
CA GLY A 225 4.70 -30.06 -8.90
C GLY A 225 3.50 -29.94 -7.95
N LYS A 226 3.08 -28.72 -7.57
CA LYS A 226 1.93 -28.50 -6.68
C LYS A 226 0.62 -28.51 -7.46
N LYS A 227 -0.42 -29.10 -6.87
CA LYS A 227 -1.81 -28.98 -7.33
C LYS A 227 -2.36 -27.62 -6.88
N VAL A 228 -2.86 -26.85 -7.83
CA VAL A 228 -3.40 -25.51 -7.61
C VAL A 228 -4.90 -25.50 -7.86
N MET A 229 -5.64 -24.64 -7.15
CA MET A 229 -7.02 -24.28 -7.45
C MET A 229 -7.18 -22.76 -7.32
N LEU A 230 -7.98 -22.16 -8.21
CA LEU A 230 -8.27 -20.73 -8.19
C LEU A 230 -9.69 -20.49 -7.66
N ALA A 231 -9.88 -19.41 -6.91
CA ALA A 231 -11.19 -18.94 -6.48
C ALA A 231 -11.49 -17.56 -7.10
N ALA A 232 -12.57 -17.46 -7.87
CA ALA A 232 -12.99 -16.22 -8.53
C ALA A 232 -13.79 -15.33 -7.56
N GLY A 233 -13.09 -14.71 -6.61
CA GLY A 233 -13.70 -13.85 -5.59
C GLY A 233 -13.93 -12.40 -6.03
N ASP A 234 -13.51 -11.95 -7.21
CA ASP A 234 -13.98 -10.69 -7.82
C ASP A 234 -15.34 -10.92 -8.52
N THR A 235 -16.37 -11.21 -7.72
CA THR A 235 -17.69 -11.61 -8.22
C THR A 235 -18.48 -10.46 -8.84
N PHE A 236 -18.11 -9.21 -8.55
CA PHE A 236 -18.77 -8.02 -9.07
C PHE A 236 -18.45 -7.75 -10.55
N ARG A 237 -17.30 -8.22 -11.03
CA ARG A 237 -16.83 -8.00 -12.40
C ARG A 237 -16.91 -9.31 -13.17
N ALA A 238 -17.94 -9.46 -14.00
CA ALA A 238 -18.09 -10.64 -14.86
C ALA A 238 -16.82 -10.91 -15.70
N ALA A 239 -16.21 -9.86 -16.25
CA ALA A 239 -14.97 -9.95 -16.99
C ALA A 239 -13.77 -10.44 -16.15
N ALA A 240 -13.73 -10.14 -14.84
CA ALA A 240 -12.65 -10.64 -13.96
C ALA A 240 -12.79 -12.14 -13.70
N VAL A 241 -14.02 -12.61 -13.49
CA VAL A 241 -14.33 -14.05 -13.38
C VAL A 241 -13.94 -14.77 -14.67
N GLU A 242 -14.36 -14.27 -15.82
CA GLU A 242 -14.02 -14.83 -17.14
C GLU A 242 -12.51 -14.84 -17.38
N GLN A 243 -11.82 -13.73 -17.08
CA GLN A 243 -10.37 -13.64 -17.22
C GLN A 243 -9.65 -14.69 -16.36
N LEU A 244 -10.09 -14.90 -15.11
CA LEU A 244 -9.52 -15.92 -14.24
C LEU A 244 -9.83 -17.33 -14.75
N GLN A 245 -11.01 -17.57 -15.32
CA GLN A 245 -11.36 -18.84 -15.96
C GLN A 245 -10.47 -19.13 -17.17
N VAL A 246 -10.22 -18.14 -18.04
CA VAL A 246 -9.28 -18.27 -19.17
C VAL A 246 -7.87 -18.63 -18.68
N TRP A 247 -7.40 -17.99 -17.61
CA TRP A 247 -6.13 -18.34 -16.97
C TRP A 247 -6.13 -19.79 -16.44
N GLY A 248 -7.23 -20.21 -15.82
CA GLY A 248 -7.44 -21.58 -15.36
C GLY A 248 -7.40 -22.60 -16.49
N GLU A 249 -8.16 -22.38 -17.55
CA GLU A 249 -8.20 -23.25 -18.73
C GLU A 249 -6.83 -23.37 -19.39
N ARG A 250 -6.16 -22.23 -19.63
CA ARG A 250 -4.81 -22.20 -20.22
C ARG A 250 -3.79 -22.99 -19.41
N ASN A 251 -3.88 -22.92 -18.08
CA ASN A 251 -2.95 -23.62 -17.19
C ASN A 251 -3.47 -25.00 -16.75
N GLN A 252 -4.65 -25.44 -17.18
CA GLN A 252 -5.32 -26.65 -16.71
C GLN A 252 -5.48 -26.67 -15.18
N VAL A 253 -5.82 -25.51 -14.60
CA VAL A 253 -6.07 -25.30 -13.18
C VAL A 253 -7.58 -25.16 -12.95
N PRO A 254 -8.19 -25.93 -12.03
CA PRO A 254 -9.61 -25.77 -11.71
C PRO A 254 -9.89 -24.39 -11.10
N VAL A 255 -10.94 -23.74 -11.60
CA VAL A 255 -11.43 -22.45 -11.08
C VAL A 255 -12.81 -22.66 -10.45
N VAL A 256 -12.96 -22.22 -9.21
CA VAL A 256 -14.24 -22.17 -8.52
C VAL A 256 -14.81 -20.77 -8.69
N ALA A 257 -15.98 -20.70 -9.31
CA ALA A 257 -16.70 -19.46 -9.60
C ALA A 257 -18.20 -19.69 -9.37
N GLN A 258 -18.92 -18.61 -9.05
CA GLN A 258 -20.38 -18.57 -8.98
C GLN A 258 -20.91 -17.53 -9.98
N HIS A 259 -22.21 -17.21 -9.92
CA HIS A 259 -22.82 -16.18 -10.77
C HIS A 259 -22.31 -14.77 -10.41
N THR A 260 -22.33 -13.84 -11.37
CA THR A 260 -21.97 -12.44 -11.14
C THR A 260 -22.81 -11.83 -10.01
N GLY A 261 -22.16 -11.12 -9.09
CA GLY A 261 -22.77 -10.55 -7.89
C GLY A 261 -22.95 -11.55 -6.73
N ALA A 262 -22.45 -12.78 -6.85
CA ALA A 262 -22.41 -13.72 -5.74
C ALA A 262 -21.56 -13.21 -4.57
N ASP A 263 -21.79 -13.76 -3.38
CA ASP A 263 -20.98 -13.41 -2.21
C ASP A 263 -19.55 -13.95 -2.32
N SER A 264 -18.56 -13.06 -2.43
CA SER A 264 -17.14 -13.39 -2.59
C SER A 264 -16.62 -14.34 -1.50
N ALA A 265 -17.05 -14.13 -0.26
CA ALA A 265 -16.66 -14.98 0.86
C ALA A 265 -17.21 -16.41 0.72
N SER A 266 -18.39 -16.57 0.13
CA SER A 266 -19.00 -17.89 -0.15
C SER A 266 -18.27 -18.60 -1.30
N VAL A 267 -17.90 -17.90 -2.38
CA VAL A 267 -17.09 -18.48 -3.48
C VAL A 267 -15.75 -19.02 -2.95
N ILE A 268 -15.10 -18.23 -2.10
CA ILE A 268 -13.81 -18.60 -1.49
C ILE A 268 -13.98 -19.78 -0.52
N TYR A 269 -15.05 -19.80 0.27
CA TYR A 269 -15.37 -20.93 1.15
C TYR A 269 -15.49 -22.24 0.35
N ASP A 270 -16.28 -22.22 -0.73
CA ASP A 270 -16.48 -23.38 -1.60
C ASP A 270 -15.17 -23.84 -2.25
N ALA A 271 -14.29 -22.90 -2.61
CA ALA A 271 -12.99 -23.20 -3.18
C ALA A 271 -12.09 -23.94 -2.18
N ILE A 272 -12.04 -23.49 -0.92
CA ILE A 272 -11.22 -24.12 0.12
C ILE A 272 -11.75 -25.53 0.44
N GLU A 273 -13.07 -25.71 0.57
CA GLU A 273 -13.68 -27.02 0.82
C GLU A 273 -13.48 -27.99 -0.36
N SER A 274 -13.65 -27.51 -1.60
CA SER A 274 -13.36 -28.28 -2.83
C SER A 274 -11.88 -28.69 -2.90
N ALA A 275 -10.96 -27.78 -2.53
CA ALA A 275 -9.54 -28.04 -2.48
C ALA A 275 -9.17 -29.11 -1.43
N LYS A 276 -9.75 -29.04 -0.22
CA LYS A 276 -9.59 -30.08 0.81
C LYS A 276 -10.09 -31.44 0.31
N ALA A 277 -11.28 -31.50 -0.28
CA ALA A 277 -11.87 -32.74 -0.77
C ALA A 277 -11.05 -33.38 -1.91
N LYS A 278 -10.37 -32.58 -2.72
CA LYS A 278 -9.55 -33.02 -3.88
C LYS A 278 -8.07 -33.19 -3.55
N GLY A 279 -7.64 -32.90 -2.31
CA GLY A 279 -6.24 -32.92 -1.92
C GLY A 279 -5.38 -31.99 -2.78
N VAL A 280 -5.84 -30.74 -2.94
CA VAL A 280 -5.13 -29.65 -3.62
C VAL A 280 -4.14 -29.00 -2.64
N ASP A 281 -2.94 -28.66 -3.12
CA ASP A 281 -1.87 -28.14 -2.29
C ASP A 281 -2.01 -26.64 -2.03
N VAL A 282 -2.42 -25.86 -3.04
CA VAL A 282 -2.52 -24.39 -2.97
C VAL A 282 -3.85 -23.88 -3.51
N VAL A 283 -4.49 -22.98 -2.77
CA VAL A 283 -5.65 -22.20 -3.24
C VAL A 283 -5.23 -20.75 -3.39
N ILE A 284 -5.45 -20.16 -4.56
CA ILE A 284 -5.23 -18.73 -4.79
C ILE A 284 -6.58 -18.06 -5.02
N ALA A 285 -6.97 -17.17 -4.11
CA ALA A 285 -8.25 -16.46 -4.15
C ALA A 285 -8.06 -15.05 -4.69
N ASP A 286 -8.78 -14.72 -5.77
CA ASP A 286 -8.90 -13.35 -6.27
C ASP A 286 -9.93 -12.57 -5.42
N THR A 287 -9.83 -11.24 -5.41
CA THR A 287 -10.80 -10.36 -4.73
C THR A 287 -11.09 -9.13 -5.57
N ALA A 288 -12.24 -8.50 -5.29
CA ALA A 288 -12.52 -7.16 -5.79
C ALA A 288 -11.45 -6.14 -5.36
N GLY A 289 -11.30 -5.07 -6.15
CA GLY A 289 -10.33 -3.98 -5.90
C GLY A 289 -10.87 -2.56 -6.10
N ARG A 290 -12.18 -2.34 -5.93
CA ARG A 290 -12.83 -1.04 -6.14
C ARG A 290 -12.54 -0.07 -4.97
N LEU A 291 -11.48 0.74 -5.08
CA LEU A 291 -11.02 1.61 -3.99
C LEU A 291 -11.94 2.82 -3.73
N GLN A 292 -12.72 3.27 -4.72
CA GLN A 292 -13.65 4.40 -4.59
C GLN A 292 -14.68 4.20 -3.47
N ASN A 293 -14.98 2.94 -3.12
CA ASN A 293 -15.87 2.59 -2.02
C ASN A 293 -15.11 1.90 -0.87
N LYS A 294 -14.13 2.64 -0.31
CA LYS A 294 -13.17 2.13 0.70
C LYS A 294 -13.85 1.36 1.83
N ALA A 295 -14.92 1.89 2.42
CA ALA A 295 -15.60 1.24 3.55
C ALA A 295 -16.13 -0.15 3.19
N ASN A 296 -16.85 -0.26 2.07
CA ASN A 296 -17.46 -1.53 1.63
C ASN A 296 -16.40 -2.57 1.24
N LEU A 297 -15.36 -2.16 0.50
CA LEU A 297 -14.25 -3.04 0.12
C LEU A 297 -13.56 -3.63 1.35
N MET A 298 -13.34 -2.81 2.38
CA MET A 298 -12.65 -3.24 3.59
C MET A 298 -13.53 -4.09 4.52
N GLU A 299 -14.84 -3.85 4.56
CA GLU A 299 -15.77 -4.75 5.23
C GLU A 299 -15.84 -6.12 4.55
N GLU A 300 -15.89 -6.13 3.21
CA GLU A 300 -15.86 -7.36 2.41
C GLU A 300 -14.59 -8.16 2.67
N LEU A 301 -13.42 -7.51 2.66
CA LEU A 301 -12.16 -8.18 2.95
C LEU A 301 -12.13 -8.80 4.37
N ARG A 302 -12.62 -8.07 5.38
CA ARG A 302 -12.76 -8.60 6.76
C ARG A 302 -13.72 -9.79 6.81
N LYS A 303 -14.81 -9.76 6.04
CA LYS A 303 -15.76 -10.87 5.93
C LYS A 303 -15.09 -12.09 5.31
N ILE A 304 -14.35 -11.94 4.21
CA ILE A 304 -13.62 -13.02 3.54
C ILE A 304 -12.65 -13.69 4.53
N VAL A 305 -11.79 -12.92 5.20
CA VAL A 305 -10.84 -13.46 6.19
C VAL A 305 -11.56 -14.19 7.32
N ARG A 306 -12.67 -13.65 7.83
CA ARG A 306 -13.48 -14.29 8.88
C ARG A 306 -14.08 -15.62 8.42
N VAL A 307 -14.52 -15.71 7.16
CA VAL A 307 -15.08 -16.94 6.59
C VAL A 307 -13.99 -17.97 6.36
N MET A 308 -12.81 -17.59 5.85
CA MET A 308 -11.66 -18.48 5.74
C MET A 308 -11.28 -19.10 7.09
N LYS A 309 -11.25 -18.28 8.17
CA LYS A 309 -10.96 -18.75 9.53
C LYS A 309 -11.94 -19.78 10.10
N LYS A 310 -13.18 -19.81 9.60
CA LYS A 310 -14.15 -20.86 9.98
C LYS A 310 -13.80 -22.22 9.39
N VAL A 311 -13.14 -22.21 8.23
CA VAL A 311 -12.73 -23.42 7.49
C VAL A 311 -11.39 -23.94 8.00
N ASP A 312 -10.46 -23.02 8.28
CA ASP A 312 -9.15 -23.27 8.86
C ASP A 312 -8.75 -22.03 9.66
N ASP A 313 -8.56 -22.16 10.97
CA ASP A 313 -8.25 -21.05 11.87
C ASP A 313 -6.94 -20.33 11.52
N SER A 314 -6.05 -21.00 10.78
CA SER A 314 -4.80 -20.43 10.28
C SER A 314 -4.88 -19.85 8.85
N ALA A 315 -6.03 -19.94 8.18
CA ALA A 315 -6.24 -19.35 6.86
C ALA A 315 -6.76 -17.90 6.93
N PRO A 316 -6.42 -17.04 5.96
CA PRO A 316 -5.43 -17.27 4.90
C PRO A 316 -4.00 -17.33 5.46
N HIS A 317 -3.15 -18.16 4.85
CA HIS A 317 -1.74 -18.30 5.25
C HIS A 317 -0.86 -17.19 4.65
N GLU A 318 -1.28 -16.65 3.51
CA GLU A 318 -0.69 -15.46 2.91
C GLU A 318 -1.80 -14.49 2.51
N ILE A 319 -1.69 -13.23 2.94
CA ILE A 319 -2.47 -12.10 2.41
C ILE A 319 -1.50 -11.26 1.58
N MET A 320 -1.59 -11.42 0.26
CA MET A 320 -0.67 -10.84 -0.72
C MET A 320 -1.26 -9.56 -1.29
N LEU A 321 -0.71 -8.42 -0.91
CA LEU A 321 -1.05 -7.13 -1.52
C LEU A 321 -0.32 -6.98 -2.85
N THR A 322 -1.06 -6.74 -3.93
CA THR A 322 -0.50 -6.44 -5.24
C THR A 322 -0.55 -4.93 -5.49
N LEU A 323 0.59 -4.35 -5.84
CA LEU A 323 0.76 -2.92 -6.11
C LEU A 323 1.34 -2.71 -7.51
N ASP A 324 1.08 -1.53 -8.06
CA ASP A 324 1.64 -1.07 -9.33
C ASP A 324 2.79 -0.09 -9.05
N ALA A 325 4.01 -0.46 -9.46
CA ALA A 325 5.20 0.38 -9.29
C ALA A 325 5.10 1.74 -10.01
N GLY A 326 4.27 1.84 -11.05
CA GLY A 326 4.02 3.07 -11.78
C GLY A 326 3.26 4.14 -11.00
N THR A 327 2.58 3.74 -9.93
CA THR A 327 1.66 4.62 -9.19
C THR A 327 2.35 5.47 -8.11
N GLY A 328 3.64 5.27 -7.84
CA GLY A 328 4.43 6.07 -6.90
C GLY A 328 3.78 6.13 -5.52
N GLN A 329 3.57 7.33 -4.98
CA GLN A 329 2.95 7.55 -3.66
C GLN A 329 1.55 6.92 -3.48
N ASN A 330 0.82 6.67 -4.57
CA ASN A 330 -0.46 5.96 -4.48
C ASN A 330 -0.29 4.50 -4.04
N ALA A 331 0.84 3.86 -4.32
CA ALA A 331 1.13 2.52 -3.81
C ALA A 331 1.33 2.53 -2.28
N ILE A 332 1.98 3.57 -1.75
CA ILE A 332 2.18 3.77 -0.31
C ILE A 332 0.85 3.96 0.41
N SER A 333 -0.01 4.83 -0.11
CA SER A 333 -1.34 5.08 0.48
C SER A 333 -2.22 3.83 0.45
N GLN A 334 -2.15 3.03 -0.62
CA GLN A 334 -2.83 1.73 -0.70
C GLN A 334 -2.29 0.72 0.31
N ALA A 335 -0.96 0.59 0.43
CA ALA A 335 -0.35 -0.31 1.39
C ALA A 335 -0.79 -0.01 2.83
N LYS A 336 -0.84 1.26 3.21
CA LYS A 336 -1.39 1.72 4.48
C LYS A 336 -2.85 1.32 4.66
N LEU A 337 -3.69 1.66 3.68
CA LEU A 337 -5.12 1.40 3.74
C LEU A 337 -5.45 -0.11 3.90
N PHE A 338 -4.75 -0.99 3.17
CA PHE A 338 -4.96 -2.43 3.29
C PHE A 338 -4.38 -3.01 4.59
N SER A 339 -3.28 -2.46 5.10
CA SER A 339 -2.68 -2.87 6.38
C SER A 339 -3.60 -2.61 7.57
N ASP A 340 -4.41 -1.55 7.53
CA ASP A 340 -5.39 -1.22 8.58
C ASP A 340 -6.55 -2.23 8.66
N VAL A 341 -6.68 -3.10 7.66
CA VAL A 341 -7.89 -3.91 7.44
C VAL A 341 -7.60 -5.38 7.64
N ALA A 342 -6.48 -5.85 7.12
CA ALA A 342 -5.99 -7.20 7.32
C ALA A 342 -4.48 -7.20 7.51
N PRO A 343 -3.92 -8.10 8.34
CA PRO A 343 -2.48 -8.22 8.50
C PRO A 343 -1.86 -8.74 7.21
N LEU A 344 -1.38 -7.84 6.38
CA LEU A 344 -0.67 -8.17 5.14
C LEU A 344 0.60 -8.95 5.48
N THR A 345 0.85 -10.03 4.75
CA THR A 345 2.01 -10.91 4.98
C THR A 345 2.98 -10.93 3.81
N GLY A 346 2.58 -10.36 2.66
CA GLY A 346 3.42 -10.21 1.50
C GLY A 346 2.97 -9.11 0.56
N ILE A 347 3.93 -8.55 -0.17
CA ILE A 347 3.72 -7.61 -1.26
C ILE A 347 4.20 -8.24 -2.57
N THR A 348 3.42 -8.06 -3.63
CA THR A 348 3.86 -8.24 -5.01
C THR A 348 3.84 -6.88 -5.71
N LEU A 349 5.00 -6.44 -6.21
CA LEU A 349 5.11 -5.17 -6.92
C LEU A 349 5.19 -5.43 -8.43
N THR A 350 4.25 -4.93 -9.20
CA THR A 350 4.12 -5.19 -10.65
C THR A 350 4.46 -3.98 -11.50
N LYS A 351 4.52 -4.19 -12.83
CA LYS A 351 4.73 -3.15 -13.86
C LYS A 351 6.03 -2.35 -13.69
N LEU A 352 7.07 -2.97 -13.13
CA LEU A 352 8.39 -2.35 -13.01
C LEU A 352 9.03 -2.04 -14.37
N ASP A 353 8.62 -2.76 -15.42
CA ASP A 353 9.01 -2.56 -16.81
C ASP A 353 8.42 -1.30 -17.46
N GLY A 354 7.29 -0.82 -16.95
CA GLY A 354 6.57 0.32 -17.52
C GLY A 354 7.00 1.68 -16.99
N THR A 355 7.77 1.73 -15.90
CA THR A 355 7.89 2.93 -15.08
C THR A 355 9.32 3.42 -14.83
N ALA A 356 9.49 4.74 -14.72
CA ALA A 356 10.69 5.39 -14.20
C ALA A 356 10.64 5.67 -12.68
N LYS A 357 9.49 5.36 -12.06
CA LYS A 357 9.14 5.61 -10.65
C LYS A 357 9.35 4.39 -9.76
N GLY A 358 10.30 3.52 -10.11
CA GLY A 358 10.56 2.27 -9.39
C GLY A 358 11.15 2.47 -7.99
N GLY A 359 11.46 3.69 -7.55
CA GLY A 359 11.95 3.98 -6.20
C GLY A 359 10.93 3.70 -5.09
N VAL A 360 9.65 3.60 -5.42
CA VAL A 360 8.58 3.30 -4.45
C VAL A 360 8.81 2.01 -3.66
N ILE A 361 9.55 1.06 -4.23
CA ILE A 361 9.91 -0.19 -3.55
C ILE A 361 10.69 0.06 -2.25
N PHE A 362 11.53 1.10 -2.21
CA PHE A 362 12.32 1.46 -1.03
C PHE A 362 11.44 2.04 0.08
N ALA A 363 10.51 2.95 -0.26
CA ALA A 363 9.52 3.45 0.70
C ALA A 363 8.63 2.33 1.24
N LEU A 364 8.18 1.41 0.37
CA LEU A 364 7.37 0.27 0.80
C LEU A 364 8.13 -0.62 1.81
N ALA A 365 9.40 -0.91 1.52
CA ALA A 365 10.25 -1.70 2.38
C ALA A 365 10.47 -1.02 3.74
N ASP A 366 10.87 0.25 3.71
CA ASP A 366 11.24 1.02 4.89
C ASP A 366 10.03 1.24 5.83
N GLN A 367 8.89 1.68 5.29
CA GLN A 367 7.74 2.09 6.10
C GLN A 367 6.91 0.93 6.63
N PHE A 368 6.72 -0.14 5.85
CA PHE A 368 5.77 -1.20 6.22
C PHE A 368 6.43 -2.45 6.80
N GLN A 369 7.70 -2.71 6.49
CA GLN A 369 8.40 -3.94 6.92
C GLN A 369 7.62 -5.23 6.58
N ILE A 370 6.78 -5.18 5.53
CA ILE A 370 6.07 -6.35 4.99
C ILE A 370 6.98 -6.97 3.93
N PRO A 371 7.18 -8.30 3.94
CA PRO A 371 7.99 -8.97 2.94
C PRO A 371 7.57 -8.65 1.51
N ILE A 372 8.53 -8.27 0.67
CA ILE A 372 8.33 -8.23 -0.77
C ILE A 372 8.59 -9.66 -1.27
N ARG A 373 7.52 -10.31 -1.74
CA ARG A 373 7.56 -11.71 -2.17
C ARG A 373 7.95 -11.81 -3.62
N TYR A 374 7.36 -10.95 -4.45
CA TYR A 374 7.50 -11.00 -5.90
C TYR A 374 7.63 -9.61 -6.52
N ILE A 375 8.34 -9.58 -7.64
CA ILE A 375 8.36 -8.46 -8.58
C ILE A 375 7.89 -8.90 -9.96
N GLY A 376 7.04 -8.08 -10.58
CA GLY A 376 6.53 -8.25 -11.94
C GLY A 376 7.24 -7.30 -12.90
N VAL A 377 7.95 -7.86 -13.87
CA VAL A 377 8.86 -7.14 -14.79
C VAL A 377 8.48 -7.29 -16.26
N GLY A 378 7.21 -7.59 -16.53
CA GLY A 378 6.67 -7.79 -17.87
C GLY A 378 5.34 -8.54 -17.87
N GLU A 379 4.79 -8.77 -19.05
CA GLU A 379 3.50 -9.44 -19.26
C GLU A 379 3.62 -10.96 -19.37
N GLY A 380 4.80 -11.47 -19.75
CA GLY A 380 5.06 -12.87 -19.97
C GLY A 380 4.87 -13.72 -18.70
N ILE A 381 4.57 -15.01 -18.90
CA ILE A 381 4.30 -15.95 -17.80
C ILE A 381 5.48 -16.08 -16.83
N ASP A 382 6.71 -15.94 -17.36
CA ASP A 382 7.96 -16.05 -16.62
C ASP A 382 8.46 -14.69 -16.08
N ASP A 383 7.69 -13.61 -16.23
CA ASP A 383 8.04 -12.26 -15.80
C ASP A 383 7.56 -11.91 -14.39
N LEU A 384 7.08 -12.89 -13.62
CA LEU A 384 6.88 -12.79 -12.17
C LEU A 384 7.97 -13.57 -11.46
N ARG A 385 8.69 -12.93 -10.56
CA ARG A 385 9.90 -13.51 -9.96
C ARG A 385 9.91 -13.30 -8.46
N PRO A 386 10.40 -14.28 -7.69
CA PRO A 386 10.74 -14.05 -6.31
C PRO A 386 11.66 -12.84 -6.20
N PHE A 387 11.41 -12.00 -5.21
CA PHE A 387 12.24 -10.83 -4.97
C PHE A 387 13.57 -11.24 -4.32
N GLU A 388 14.67 -10.78 -4.90
CA GLU A 388 16.04 -10.98 -4.40
C GLU A 388 16.74 -9.61 -4.40
N THR A 389 17.16 -9.13 -3.22
CA THR A 389 17.67 -7.77 -3.04
C THR A 389 18.91 -7.54 -3.89
N GLN A 390 19.84 -8.48 -3.86
CA GLN A 390 21.13 -8.31 -4.54
C GLN A 390 20.95 -8.25 -6.06
N GLU A 391 20.12 -9.13 -6.64
CA GLU A 391 19.82 -9.09 -8.08
C GLU A 391 19.13 -7.77 -8.48
N PHE A 392 18.18 -7.30 -7.68
CA PHE A 392 17.46 -6.05 -7.94
C PHE A 392 18.39 -4.84 -7.89
N ILE A 393 19.20 -4.73 -6.83
CA ILE A 393 20.17 -3.64 -6.65
C ILE A 393 21.24 -3.68 -7.74
N ASP A 394 21.77 -4.85 -8.07
CA ASP A 394 22.78 -4.98 -9.13
C ASP A 394 22.22 -4.63 -10.51
N ALA A 395 20.96 -4.95 -10.79
CA ALA A 395 20.30 -4.54 -12.01
C ALA A 395 20.11 -3.01 -12.06
N LEU A 396 19.63 -2.41 -10.98
CA LEU A 396 19.37 -0.97 -10.85
C LEU A 396 20.64 -0.12 -10.96
N PHE A 397 21.73 -0.57 -10.33
CA PHE A 397 23.04 0.11 -10.32
C PHE A 397 23.98 -0.37 -11.45
N SER A 398 23.53 -1.26 -12.32
CA SER A 398 24.36 -1.69 -13.46
C SER A 398 24.63 -0.52 -14.39
N ARG A 399 25.83 -0.41 -14.96
CA ARG A 399 26.12 0.54 -16.04
C ARG A 399 25.63 -0.02 -17.37
N GLU A 400 25.27 0.85 -18.31
CA GLU A 400 25.16 0.42 -19.72
C GLU A 400 26.60 0.22 -20.23
N ASP A 401 26.84 -0.89 -20.93
CA ASP A 401 28.12 -1.15 -21.60
C ASP A 401 28.30 -0.26 -22.83
#